data_AF-A0A1G1H371-F1
#
_entry.id   AF-A0A1G1H371-F1
#
_cell.length_a   1.000
_cell.length_b   1.000
_cell.length_c   1.000
_cell.angle_alpha   90.00
_cell.angle_beta   90.00
_cell.angle_gamma   90.00
#
_symmetry.space_group_name_H-M   'P 1'
#
loop_
_entity.id
_entity.type
_entity.pdbx_description
1 polymer ?
#
loop_
_entity_poly.entity_id
_entity_poly.type
_entity_poly.pdbx_seq_one_letter_code
_entity_poly.pdbx_strand_id
1 'polypeptide(L)' 'MADDFDNISEFEAHDTEKKLPLGWQILYWGLILFGIYYAVAYTPSLGGWSQEKSYTEATK' A
#
# COMPACT_ATOMS: atom_id res chain seq x y z
N MET A 1 5.39 12.38 -34.66
CA MET A 1 4.50 12.02 -33.54
C MET A 1 4.11 10.54 -33.54
N ALA A 2 4.00 9.86 -34.70
CA ALA A 2 3.88 8.40 -34.72
C ALA A 2 5.23 7.70 -34.54
N ASP A 3 6.31 8.23 -35.14
CA ASP A 3 7.66 7.62 -35.08
C ASP A 3 8.29 7.52 -33.68
N ASP A 4 7.93 8.42 -32.74
CA ASP A 4 8.51 8.41 -31.38
C ASP A 4 7.96 7.26 -30.52
N PHE A 5 6.78 6.69 -30.87
CA PHE A 5 6.21 5.55 -30.17
C PHE A 5 6.80 4.22 -30.66
N ASP A 6 7.27 4.15 -31.91
CA ASP A 6 7.84 2.93 -32.50
C ASP A 6 9.22 2.58 -31.91
N ASN A 7 9.91 3.55 -31.29
CA ASN A 7 11.25 3.35 -30.71
C ASN A 7 11.25 3.19 -29.18
N ILE A 8 10.06 3.11 -28.55
CA ILE A 8 9.94 2.95 -27.08
C ILE A 8 10.54 1.61 -26.63
N SER A 9 10.46 0.57 -27.46
CA SER A 9 11.01 -0.75 -27.15
C SER A 9 12.54 -0.76 -27.00
N GLU A 10 13.29 0.19 -27.58
CA GLU A 10 14.74 0.31 -27.35
C GLU A 10 15.08 0.75 -25.92
N PHE A 11 14.16 1.44 -25.23
CA PHE A 11 14.34 1.97 -23.88
C PHE A 11 13.73 1.08 -22.79
N GLU A 12 13.00 0.02 -23.16
CA GLU A 12 12.40 -0.90 -22.20
C GLU A 12 13.43 -1.87 -21.62
N ALA A 13 13.34 -2.07 -20.30
CA ALA A 13 14.13 -3.06 -19.59
C ALA A 13 13.53 -4.47 -19.77
N HIS A 14 13.73 -5.05 -20.96
CA HIS A 14 13.22 -6.38 -21.39
C HIS A 14 13.45 -7.49 -20.36
N ASP A 15 14.58 -7.46 -19.65
CA ASP A 15 14.95 -8.46 -18.64
C ASP A 15 14.03 -8.47 -17.41
N THR A 16 13.38 -7.35 -17.12
CA THR A 16 12.50 -7.16 -15.95
C THR A 16 11.05 -6.93 -16.30
N GLU A 17 10.71 -6.86 -17.59
CA GLU A 17 9.36 -6.55 -18.09
C GLU A 17 8.28 -7.46 -17.49
N LYS A 18 8.61 -8.75 -17.30
CA LYS A 18 7.66 -9.77 -16.79
C LYS A 18 7.73 -9.99 -15.27
N LYS A 19 8.57 -9.24 -14.55
CA LYS A 19 8.82 -9.45 -13.12
C LYS A 19 8.47 -8.21 -12.34
N LEU A 20 7.53 -8.34 -11.40
CA LEU A 20 7.26 -7.28 -10.44
C LEU A 20 8.49 -7.06 -9.56
N PRO A 21 8.97 -5.81 -9.39
CA PRO A 21 10.10 -5.53 -8.53
C PRO A 21 9.84 -6.02 -7.11
N LEU A 22 10.88 -6.59 -6.47
CA LEU A 22 10.73 -7.17 -5.14
C LEU A 22 10.21 -6.15 -4.11
N GLY A 23 10.65 -4.89 -4.20
CA GLY A 23 10.16 -3.81 -3.34
C GLY A 23 8.65 -3.58 -3.45
N TRP A 24 8.08 -3.71 -4.65
CA TRP A 24 6.63 -3.60 -4.86
C TRP A 24 5.88 -4.76 -4.22
N GLN A 25 6.42 -5.97 -4.29
CA GLN A 25 5.82 -7.13 -3.66
C GLN A 25 5.84 -7.01 -2.13
N ILE A 26 6.97 -6.56 -1.55
CA ILE A 26 7.10 -6.30 -0.12
C ILE A 26 6.11 -5.22 0.32
N LEU A 27 6.02 -4.12 -0.42
CA LEU A 27 5.07 -3.04 -0.13
C LEU A 27 3.62 -3.56 -0.17
N TYR A 28 3.26 -4.31 -1.21
CA TYR A 28 1.91 -4.86 -1.37
C TYR A 28 1.50 -5.72 -0.17
N TRP A 29 2.34 -6.70 0.21
CA TRP A 29 2.06 -7.56 1.35
C TRP A 29 2.12 -6.80 2.68
N GLY A 30 3.04 -5.85 2.81
CA GLY A 30 3.13 -4.96 3.97
C GLY A 30 1.84 -4.16 4.18
N LEU A 31 1.28 -3.60 3.12
CA LEU A 31 0.01 -2.86 3.17
C LEU A 31 -1.17 -3.76 3.52
N ILE A 32 -1.21 -5.00 3.03
CA ILE A 32 -2.25 -5.96 3.42
C ILE A 32 -2.18 -6.27 4.91
N LEU A 33 -1.00 -6.63 5.41
CA LEU A 33 -0.80 -6.94 6.83
C LEU A 33 -1.08 -5.71 7.72
N PHE A 34 -0.63 -4.53 7.29
CA PHE A 34 -0.91 -3.28 7.97
C PHE A 34 -2.41 -2.95 7.98
N GLY A 35 -3.13 -3.16 6.88
CA GLY A 35 -4.57 -2.95 6.79
C GLY A 35 -5.35 -3.88 7.72
N ILE A 36 -4.96 -5.16 7.80
CA ILE A 36 -5.54 -6.13 8.75
C ILE A 36 -5.27 -5.68 10.18
N TYR A 37 -4.01 -5.34 10.51
CA TYR A 37 -3.64 -4.84 11.83
C TYR A 37 -4.45 -3.60 12.21
N TYR A 38 -4.55 -2.63 11.30
CA TYR A 38 -5.31 -1.39 11.51
C TYR A 38 -6.78 -1.68 11.76
N ALA A 39 -7.40 -2.54 10.95
CA ALA A 39 -8.79 -2.93 11.15
C ALA A 39 -9.00 -3.58 12.52
N VAL A 40 -8.12 -4.48 12.96
CA VAL A 40 -8.22 -5.10 14.29
C VAL A 40 -8.04 -4.08 15.41
N ALA A 41 -7.03 -3.22 15.31
CA ALA A 41 -6.71 -2.25 16.35
C ALA A 41 -7.76 -1.15 16.49
N TYR A 42 -8.29 -0.65 15.36
CA TYR A 42 -9.14 0.55 15.33
C TYR A 42 -10.61 0.26 15.06
N THR A 43 -11.02 -1.02 14.95
CA THR A 43 -12.44 -1.38 14.98
C THR A 43 -12.91 -1.52 16.44
N PRO A 44 -13.95 -0.80 16.89
CA PRO A 44 -14.40 -0.83 18.28
C PRO A 44 -14.74 -2.22 18.82
N SER A 45 -15.34 -3.08 18.00
CA SER A 45 -15.72 -4.45 18.38
C SER A 45 -14.54 -5.42 18.52
N LEU A 46 -13.36 -5.07 17.98
CA LEU A 46 -12.16 -5.94 17.99
C LEU A 46 -11.11 -5.41 18.95
N GLY A 47 -10.64 -4.18 18.73
CA GLY A 47 -9.53 -3.56 19.46
C GLY A 47 -9.96 -2.70 20.64
N GLY A 48 -11.26 -2.50 20.85
CA GLY A 48 -11.79 -1.64 21.92
C GLY A 48 -11.49 -0.15 21.75
N TRP A 49 -10.93 0.24 20.61
CA TRP A 49 -10.69 1.64 20.26
C TRP A 49 -11.99 2.32 19.84
N SER A 50 -12.23 3.55 20.30
CA SER A 50 -13.31 4.39 19.81
C SER A 50 -12.88 5.84 19.76
N GLN A 51 -13.41 6.58 18.79
CA GLN A 51 -13.10 7.99 18.60
C GLN A 51 -13.50 8.84 19.83
N GLU A 52 -14.65 8.55 20.45
CA GLU A 52 -15.13 9.26 21.65
C GLU A 52 -14.19 9.08 22.84
N LYS A 53 -13.70 7.85 23.06
CA LYS A 53 -12.76 7.55 24.15
C LYS A 53 -11.45 8.29 23.94
N SER A 54 -10.89 8.21 22.73
CA SER A 54 -9.64 8.92 22.40
C SER A 54 -9.77 10.44 22.49
N TYR A 55 -10.91 11.01 22.08
CA TYR A 55 -11.19 12.44 22.23
C TYR A 55 -11.22 12.85 23.70
N THR A 56 -11.96 12.10 24.53
CA THR A 56 -12.08 12.38 25.97
C THR A 56 -10.74 12.31 26.69
N GLU A 57 -9.91 11.31 26.37
CA GLU A 57 -8.55 11.16 26.93
C GLU A 57 -7.62 12.32 26.53
N ALA A 58 -7.75 12.85 25.32
CA ALA A 58 -6.92 13.95 24.83
C ALA A 58 -7.31 15.32 25.39
N THR A 59 -8.57 15.49 25.80
CA THR A 59 -9.09 16.77 26.35
C THR A 59 -9.16 16.81 27.87
N LYS A 60 -8.78 15.72 28.55
CA LYS A 60 -8.57 15.67 30.00
C LYS A 60 -7.20 16.19 30.38
#